data_AF-A0A960Q7W2-F1
#
_entry.id   AF-A0A960Q7W2-F1
#
_cell.length_a   1.000
_cell.length_b   1.000
_cell.length_c   1.000
_cell.angle_alpha   90.00
_cell.angle_beta   90.00
_cell.angle_gamma   90.00
#
_symmetry.space_group_name_H-M   'P 1'
#
loop_
_entity.id
_entity.type
_entity.pdbx_description
1 polymer ?
#
loop_
_entity_poly.entity_id
_entity_poly.type
_entity_poly.pdbx_seq_one_letter_code
_entity_poly.pdbx_strand_id
1 'polypeptide(L)' 'MALAPEYLLCIECETPCYTFEWEEGQVVEALCLTCGNDDPAGFLSQEELDALASAD' A
#
# COMPACT_ATOMS: atom_id res chain seq x y z
N MET A 1 -10.96 5.90 -14.06
CA MET A 1 -10.55 6.34 -12.71
C MET A 1 -10.48 5.09 -11.86
N ALA A 2 -9.28 4.62 -11.54
CA ALA A 2 -9.13 3.58 -10.53
C ALA A 2 -9.56 4.20 -9.19
N LEU A 3 -10.47 3.56 -8.48
CA LEU A 3 -10.83 4.00 -7.13
C LEU A 3 -9.64 3.71 -6.22
N ALA A 4 -9.31 4.64 -5.34
CA ALA A 4 -8.30 4.39 -4.31
C ALA A 4 -8.74 3.19 -3.45
N PRO A 5 -7.81 2.33 -3.02
CA PRO A 5 -8.13 1.23 -2.10
C PRO A 5 -8.60 1.77 -0.74
N GLU A 6 -9.25 0.95 0.07
CA GLU A 6 -9.66 1.37 1.43
C GLU A 6 -8.47 1.48 2.39
N TYR A 7 -7.43 0.69 2.15
CA TYR A 7 -6.16 0.71 2.88
C TYR A 7 -5.07 0.10 1.99
N LEU A 8 -3.82 0.42 2.32
CA LEU A 8 -2.65 -0.26 1.80
C LEU A 8 -2.04 -1.14 2.89
N LEU A 9 -1.32 -2.18 2.52
CA LEU A 9 -0.50 -3.00 3.40
C LEU A 9 0.94 -2.52 3.34
N CYS A 10 1.48 -2.18 4.50
CA CYS A 10 2.90 -1.87 4.64
C CYS A 10 3.71 -3.17 4.56
N ILE A 11 4.51 -3.35 3.52
CA ILE A 11 5.26 -4.59 3.29
C ILE A 11 6.38 -4.80 4.32
N GLU A 12 6.83 -3.74 4.98
CA GLU A 12 7.88 -3.80 6.00
C GLU A 12 7.42 -4.46 7.31
N CYS A 13 6.14 -4.35 7.65
CA CYS A 13 5.61 -4.82 8.94
C CYS A 13 4.26 -5.52 8.85
N GLU A 14 3.75 -5.74 7.64
CA GLU A 14 2.49 -6.43 7.35
C GLU A 14 1.28 -5.81 8.06
N THR A 15 1.32 -4.49 8.29
CA THR A 15 0.21 -3.78 8.95
C THR A 15 -0.57 -2.90 7.97
N PRO A 16 -1.90 -2.76 8.16
CA PRO A 16 -2.72 -1.89 7.32
C PRO A 16 -2.39 -0.41 7.58
N CYS A 17 -2.31 0.35 6.49
CA CYS A 17 -2.02 1.77 6.44
C CYS A 17 -3.23 2.51 5.85
N TYR A 18 -3.76 3.45 6.64
CA TYR A 18 -4.89 4.31 6.26
C TYR A 18 -4.46 5.75 5.98
N THR A 19 -3.18 6.06 6.14
CA THR A 19 -2.61 7.40 5.94
C THR A 19 -1.78 7.38 4.67
N PHE A 20 -2.44 7.64 3.54
CA PHE A 20 -1.82 7.66 2.22
C PHE A 20 -2.56 8.59 1.26
N GLU A 21 -1.86 8.99 0.20
CA GLU A 21 -2.39 9.71 -0.95
C GLU A 21 -2.34 8.81 -2.18
N TRP A 22 -3.40 8.87 -2.98
CA TRP A 22 -3.57 8.03 -4.16
C TRP A 22 -3.93 8.89 -5.36
N GLU A 23 -3.09 8.82 -6.39
CA GLU A 23 -3.27 9.56 -7.63
C GLU A 23 -3.07 8.61 -8.82
N GLU A 24 -3.88 8.76 -9.86
CA GLU A 24 -3.73 8.03 -11.13
C GLU A 24 -3.62 6.49 -11.04
N GLY A 25 -4.06 5.87 -9.94
CA GLY A 25 -3.99 4.42 -9.75
C GLY A 25 -2.73 3.92 -9.05
N GLN A 26 -1.99 4.81 -8.38
CA GLN A 26 -0.82 4.45 -7.57
C GLN A 26 -0.78 5.28 -6.28
N VAL A 27 -0.03 4.77 -5.30
CA VAL A 27 0.30 5.51 -4.09
C VAL A 27 1.39 6.55 -4.39
N VAL A 28 1.14 7.81 -4.03
CA VAL A 28 2.12 8.90 -4.21
C VAL A 28 2.76 9.32 -2.89
N GLU A 29 2.04 9.18 -1.78
CA GLU A 29 2.54 9.37 -0.42
C GLU A 29 1.89 8.34 0.50
N ALA A 30 2.61 7.84 1.50
CA ALA A 30 2.06 6.96 2.54
C ALA A 30 2.91 7.05 3.81
N LEU A 31 2.28 6.85 4.96
CA LEU A 31 2.98 6.78 6.24
C LEU A 31 2.43 5.65 7.11
N CYS A 32 3.28 4.67 7.40
CA CYS A 32 2.97 3.62 8.35
C CYS A 32 3.15 4.15 9.77
N LEU A 33 2.05 4.32 10.50
CA LEU A 33 2.07 4.72 11.91
C LEU A 33 2.61 3.65 12.86
N THR A 34 2.84 2.42 12.37
CA THR A 34 3.37 1.30 13.18
C THR A 34 4.89 1.25 13.17
N CYS A 35 5.50 1.21 11.98
CA CYS A 35 6.96 1.06 11.82
C CYS A 35 7.67 2.37 11.44
N GLY A 36 6.92 3.39 11.02
CA GLY A 36 7.45 4.66 10.56
C GLY A 36 7.90 4.69 9.09
N ASN A 37 7.63 3.63 8.31
CA ASN A 37 7.91 3.65 6.87
C ASN A 37 7.10 4.76 6.19
N ASP A 38 7.77 5.57 5.38
CA ASP A 38 7.20 6.67 4.61
C ASP A 38 7.50 6.55 3.11
N ASP A 39 8.19 5.49 2.67
CA ASP A 39 8.41 5.21 1.26
C ASP A 39 7.15 4.61 0.61
N PRO A 40 6.51 5.28 -0.36
CA PRO A 40 5.33 4.77 -1.06
C PRO A 40 5.53 3.39 -1.70
N ALA A 41 6.74 3.07 -2.14
CA ALA A 41 7.05 1.76 -2.71
C ALA A 41 6.95 0.60 -1.69
N GLY A 42 6.97 0.93 -0.40
CA GLY A 42 6.75 0.00 0.71
C GLY A 42 5.29 -0.31 1.01
N PHE A 43 4.36 0.11 0.16
CA PHE A 43 2.92 -0.08 0.37
C PHE A 43 2.27 -0.71 -0.86
N LEU A 44 1.47 -1.75 -0.62
CA LEU A 44 0.73 -2.46 -1.67
C LEU A 44 -0.73 -2.59 -1.28
N SER A 45 -1.63 -2.52 -2.24
CA SER A 45 -3.01 -2.94 -2.03
C SER A 45 -3.10 -4.46 -1.83
N GLN A 46 -4.21 -4.93 -1.25
CA GLN A 46 -4.45 -6.37 -1.11
C GLN A 46 -4.42 -7.09 -2.48
N GLU A 47 -4.98 -6.45 -3.52
CA GLU A 47 -4.99 -7.01 -4.88
C GLU A 47 -3.57 -7.18 -5.45
N GLU A 48 -2.69 -6.20 -5.24
CA GLU A 48 -1.29 -6.27 -5.65
C GLU A 48 -0.52 -7.35 -4.88
N LEU A 49 -0.75 -7.46 -3.58
CA LEU A 49 -0.13 -8.49 -2.75
C LEU A 49 -0.57 -9.90 -3.17
N ASP A 50 -1.86 -10.09 -3.42
CA ASP A 50 -2.42 -11.36 -3.90
C ASP A 50 -1.89 -11.72 -5.30
N ALA A 51 -1.73 -10.71 -6.18
CA ALA A 51 -1.15 -10.89 -7.51
C ALA A 51 0.32 -11.32 -7.44
N LEU A 52 1.10 -10.75 -6.52
CA LEU A 52 2.49 -11.16 -6.28
C LEU A 52 2.56 -12.58 -5.68
N ALA A 53 1.68 -12.90 -4.73
CA ALA A 53 1.63 -14.22 -4.11
C ALA A 53 1.18 -15.33 -5.06
N SER A 54 0.44 -14.97 -6.12
CA SER A 54 -0.07 -15.91 -7.14
C SER A 54 0.87 -16.10 -8.34
N ALA A 55 2.04 -15.44 -8.35
CA ALA A 55 3.00 -15.48 -9.45
C ALA A 55 4.02 -16.63 -9.38
N ASP A 56 3.84 -17.58 -8.45
CA ASP A 56 4.65 -18.81 -8.29
C ASP A 56 4.06 -20.03 -9.06
#